data_AF-K1ULX2-F1
#
_entry.id   AF-K1ULX2-F1
#
_cell.length_a   1.000
_cell.length_b   1.000
_cell.length_c   1.000
_cell.angle_alpha   90.00
_cell.angle_beta   90.00
_cell.angle_gamma   90.00
#
_symmetry.space_group_name_H-M   'P 1'
#
loop_
_entity.id
_entity.type
_entity.pdbx_description
1 polymer ?
#
loop_
_entity_poly.entity_id
_entity_poly.type
_entity_poly.pdbx_seq_one_letter_code
_entity_poly.pdbx_strand_id
1 'polypeptide(L)'
;AYCRAGDLSVSISIGFVTYLGEGDFAVSLLSPEREPPEFPIGYYDGVAFIIDLDITGLIFENVVEGVSINLKELIDKFCDGHCCSIIKTPPNLRHVFQEICEVRDTAPMGYLRLKVLESLFLLSQMLPQENFETAAYYSANQIKKIKVLKCELANQLDSRETLKSIADRYGMSLTALKDCFKAVYGKPIHAF
;
A
#
# COMPACT_ATOMS: atom_id res chain seq x y z
N ALA A 1 -2.20 6.20 2.05
CA ALA A 1 -0.80 6.07 2.54
C ALA A 1 0.13 6.00 1.33
N TYR A 2 1.28 6.65 1.34
CA TYR A 2 2.28 6.62 0.28
C TYR A 2 3.61 6.12 0.84
N CYS A 3 4.21 5.13 0.17
CA CYS A 3 5.49 4.57 0.55
C CYS A 3 6.62 5.26 -0.23
N ARG A 4 7.50 5.98 0.48
CA ARG A 4 8.74 6.53 -0.09
C ARG A 4 9.84 5.47 -0.13
N ALA A 5 9.92 4.63 0.89
CA ALA A 5 10.84 3.50 0.99
C ALA A 5 10.30 2.49 2.02
N GLY A 6 10.72 1.24 1.94
CA GLY A 6 10.20 0.20 2.82
C GLY A 6 9.04 -0.56 2.19
N ASP A 7 8.21 -1.13 3.06
CA ASP A 7 6.94 -1.75 2.69
C ASP A 7 5.92 -1.66 3.83
N LEU A 8 4.64 -1.83 3.49
CA LEU A 8 3.53 -1.86 4.45
C LEU A 8 2.51 -2.89 4.02
N SER A 9 2.16 -3.82 4.89
CA SER A 9 1.04 -4.73 4.64
C SER A 9 -0.30 -4.01 4.84
N VAL A 10 -1.26 -4.26 3.94
CA VAL A 10 -2.59 -3.66 3.99
C VAL A 10 -3.63 -4.77 3.84
N SER A 11 -4.52 -4.90 4.83
CA SER A 11 -5.63 -5.83 4.79
C SER A 11 -6.75 -5.34 3.87
N ILE A 12 -7.17 -6.20 2.94
CA ILE A 12 -8.26 -5.93 2.00
C ILE A 12 -9.56 -6.58 2.47
N SER A 13 -9.47 -7.79 2.99
CA SER A 13 -10.61 -8.50 3.56
C SER A 13 -10.09 -9.50 4.59
N ILE A 14 -11.00 -10.11 5.33
CA ILE A 14 -10.65 -11.16 6.30
C ILE A 14 -9.81 -12.24 5.59
N GLY A 15 -8.59 -12.45 6.05
CA GLY A 15 -7.65 -13.44 5.53
C GLY A 15 -6.93 -13.10 4.22
N PHE A 16 -7.10 -11.89 3.68
CA PHE A 16 -6.39 -11.42 2.48
C PHE A 16 -5.66 -10.11 2.71
N VAL A 17 -4.41 -10.08 2.27
CA VAL A 17 -3.48 -8.97 2.46
C VAL A 17 -2.79 -8.65 1.15
N THR A 18 -2.47 -7.37 0.97
CA THR A 18 -1.61 -6.87 -0.09
C THR A 18 -0.49 -6.03 0.50
N TYR A 19 0.47 -5.63 -0.33
CA TYR A 19 1.66 -4.93 0.08
C TYR A 19 1.81 -3.62 -0.67
N LEU A 20 1.87 -2.54 0.09
CA LEU A 20 2.23 -1.21 -0.40
C LEU A 20 3.75 -1.10 -0.42
N GLY A 21 4.32 -1.09 -1.62
CA GLY A 21 5.75 -0.96 -1.85
C GLY A 21 6.19 0.45 -2.23
N GLU A 22 7.50 0.64 -2.30
CA GLU A 22 8.14 1.91 -2.67
C GLU A 22 7.59 2.52 -3.97
N GLY A 23 7.22 3.80 -3.90
CA GLY A 23 6.71 4.59 -5.03
C GLY A 23 5.20 4.48 -5.26
N ASP A 24 4.52 3.59 -4.55
CA ASP A 24 3.08 3.39 -4.65
C ASP A 24 2.35 4.11 -3.50
N PHE A 25 1.05 4.34 -3.71
CA PHE A 25 0.14 4.79 -2.67
C PHE A 25 -1.09 3.88 -2.58
N ALA A 26 -1.63 3.74 -1.38
CA ALA A 26 -2.86 3.02 -1.09
C ALA A 26 -3.96 3.97 -0.62
N VAL A 27 -5.18 3.73 -1.09
CA VAL A 27 -6.42 4.30 -0.55
C VAL A 27 -7.25 3.14 0.00
N SER A 28 -7.67 3.26 1.26
CA SER A 28 -8.39 2.18 1.94
C SER A 28 -9.33 2.74 3.00
N LEU A 29 -10.47 2.08 3.20
CA LEU A 29 -11.32 2.31 4.37
C LEU A 29 -10.73 1.57 5.57
N LEU A 30 -10.53 2.22 6.71
CA LEU A 30 -10.06 1.55 7.93
C LEU A 30 -11.25 0.92 8.66
N SER A 31 -11.07 -0.30 9.18
CA SER A 31 -12.05 -0.98 10.02
C SER A 31 -11.35 -1.71 11.18
N PRO A 32 -11.90 -1.66 12.41
CA PRO A 32 -11.30 -2.30 13.59
C PRO A 32 -11.25 -3.84 13.50
N GLU A 33 -12.02 -4.46 12.61
CA GLU A 33 -12.02 -5.91 12.40
C GLU A 33 -10.83 -6.42 11.58
N ARG A 34 -9.96 -5.53 11.10
CA ARG A 34 -8.84 -5.88 10.24
C ARG A 34 -7.57 -6.15 11.02
N GLU A 35 -6.73 -7.02 10.45
CA GLU A 35 -5.39 -7.27 10.97
C GLU A 35 -4.57 -5.98 10.96
N PRO A 36 -3.76 -5.74 12.00
CA PRO A 36 -2.89 -4.57 12.04
C PRO A 36 -1.85 -4.66 10.90
N PRO A 37 -1.41 -3.50 10.36
CA PRO A 37 -0.37 -3.49 9.35
C PRO A 37 0.95 -4.03 9.92
N GLU A 38 1.71 -4.70 9.06
CA GLU A 38 3.03 -5.24 9.33
C GLU A 38 4.05 -4.65 8.35
N PHE A 39 5.33 -4.77 8.69
CA PHE A 39 6.47 -4.32 7.88
C PHE A 39 7.35 -5.53 7.53
N PRO A 40 7.04 -6.30 6.47
CA PRO A 40 7.80 -7.50 6.12
C PRO A 40 9.31 -7.29 5.95
N ILE A 41 9.74 -6.13 5.44
CA ILE A 41 11.18 -5.80 5.33
C ILE A 41 11.72 -5.03 6.53
N GLY A 42 10.89 -4.81 7.55
CA GLY A 42 11.27 -4.26 8.86
C GLY A 42 11.11 -2.75 9.01
N TYR A 43 10.78 -2.02 7.96
CA TYR A 43 10.51 -0.58 8.04
C TYR A 43 9.56 -0.09 6.95
N TYR A 44 8.87 1.00 7.26
CA TYR A 44 8.10 1.82 6.34
C TYR A 44 8.51 3.27 6.52
N ASP A 45 8.83 3.94 5.42
CA ASP A 45 9.11 5.36 5.38
C ASP A 45 8.19 6.00 4.34
N GLY A 46 7.32 6.91 4.78
CA GLY A 46 6.23 7.40 3.97
C GLY A 46 5.30 8.34 4.71
N VAL A 47 4.14 8.61 4.12
CA VAL A 47 3.10 9.46 4.72
C VAL A 47 1.75 8.78 4.65
N ALA A 48 0.96 8.90 5.71
CA ALA A 48 -0.42 8.42 5.73
C ALA A 48 -1.34 9.52 6.22
N PHE A 49 -2.44 9.73 5.49
CA PHE A 49 -3.54 10.56 5.93
C PHE A 49 -4.63 9.65 6.48
N ILE A 50 -5.04 9.92 7.70
CA ILE A 50 -6.18 9.26 8.33
C ILE A 50 -7.25 10.33 8.48
N ILE A 51 -8.38 10.11 7.81
CA ILE A 51 -9.50 11.05 7.79
C ILE A 51 -10.65 10.38 8.51
N ASP A 52 -11.07 10.95 9.63
CA ASP A 52 -12.25 10.54 10.36
C ASP A 52 -13.49 11.16 9.69
N LEU A 53 -14.29 10.32 9.03
CA LEU A 53 -15.47 10.75 8.28
C LEU A 53 -16.61 11.19 9.20
N ASP A 54 -16.66 10.70 10.45
CA ASP A 54 -17.68 11.10 11.42
C ASP A 54 -17.43 12.54 11.92
N ILE A 55 -16.15 12.93 11.98
CA ILE A 55 -15.75 14.30 12.35
C ILE A 55 -15.79 15.24 11.14
N THR A 56 -15.25 14.82 10.00
CA THR A 56 -15.04 15.70 8.84
C THR A 56 -16.26 15.83 7.92
N GLY A 57 -17.16 14.84 7.94
CA GLY A 57 -18.22 14.73 6.94
C GLY A 57 -17.69 14.22 5.59
N LEU A 58 -18.61 14.02 4.64
CA LEU A 58 -18.28 13.42 3.33
C LEU A 58 -17.89 14.44 2.26
N ILE A 59 -18.22 15.71 2.45
CA ILE A 59 -18.04 16.74 1.42
C ILE A 59 -17.52 18.02 2.09
N PHE A 60 -16.46 18.58 1.50
CA PHE A 60 -15.98 19.91 1.81
C PHE A 60 -16.30 20.83 0.64
N GLU A 61 -17.29 21.70 0.80
CA GLU A 61 -17.66 22.69 -0.22
C GLU A 61 -16.82 23.96 -0.08
N ASN A 62 -16.34 24.50 -1.21
CA ASN A 62 -15.67 25.80 -1.31
C ASN A 62 -14.60 26.05 -0.23
N VAL A 63 -13.77 25.04 0.07
CA VAL A 63 -12.63 25.18 1.02
C VAL A 63 -11.67 26.27 0.52
N VAL A 64 -11.54 26.34 -0.80
CA VAL A 64 -11.02 27.48 -1.56
C VAL A 64 -12.05 27.77 -2.65
N GLU A 65 -12.15 29.01 -3.11
CA GLU A 65 -13.02 29.36 -4.24
C GLU A 65 -12.74 28.42 -5.44
N GLY A 66 -13.77 27.71 -5.90
CA GLY A 66 -13.65 26.73 -6.98
C GLY A 66 -13.08 25.36 -6.58
N VAL A 67 -12.79 25.12 -5.30
CA VAL A 67 -12.28 23.85 -4.79
C VAL A 67 -13.28 23.24 -3.82
N SER A 68 -13.94 22.18 -4.28
CA SER A 68 -14.76 21.30 -3.45
C SER A 68 -14.21 19.88 -3.52
N ILE A 69 -14.22 19.19 -2.38
CA ILE A 69 -13.70 17.82 -2.24
C ILE A 69 -14.84 16.93 -1.75
N ASN A 70 -15.19 15.93 -2.56
CA ASN A 70 -16.18 14.92 -2.20
C ASN A 70 -15.45 13.62 -1.82
N LEU A 71 -15.33 13.34 -0.52
CA LEU A 71 -14.70 12.13 -0.02
C LEU A 71 -15.48 10.87 -0.39
N LYS A 72 -16.81 10.96 -0.52
CA LYS A 72 -17.63 9.83 -0.99
C LYS A 72 -17.25 9.43 -2.41
N GLU A 73 -17.10 10.40 -3.32
CA GLU A 73 -16.63 10.11 -4.68
C GLU A 73 -15.22 9.51 -4.71
N LEU A 74 -14.33 9.92 -3.80
CA LEU A 74 -13.02 9.28 -3.69
C LEU A 74 -13.14 7.83 -3.19
N ILE A 75 -13.99 7.58 -2.20
CA ILE A 75 -14.25 6.22 -1.70
C ILE A 75 -14.83 5.36 -2.82
N ASP A 76 -15.85 5.83 -3.51
CA ASP A 76 -16.47 5.10 -4.62
C ASP A 76 -15.46 4.90 -5.76
N LYS A 77 -14.58 5.88 -6.04
CA LYS A 77 -13.55 5.75 -7.09
C LYS A 77 -12.48 4.71 -6.76
N PHE A 78 -12.01 4.66 -5.52
CA PHE A 78 -10.84 3.86 -5.13
C PHE A 78 -11.16 2.60 -4.33
N CYS A 79 -12.37 2.46 -3.81
CA CYS A 79 -12.78 1.35 -2.95
C CYS A 79 -14.06 0.65 -3.44
N ASP A 80 -14.49 0.85 -4.70
CA ASP A 80 -15.61 0.11 -5.25
C ASP A 80 -15.27 -1.38 -5.39
N GLY A 81 -16.12 -2.24 -4.83
CA GLY A 81 -15.93 -3.71 -4.78
C GLY A 81 -14.77 -4.22 -3.90
N HIS A 82 -13.86 -3.35 -3.45
CA HIS A 82 -12.66 -3.72 -2.69
C HIS A 82 -12.36 -2.72 -1.58
N CYS A 83 -11.93 -3.18 -0.40
CA CYS A 83 -11.67 -2.27 0.72
C CYS A 83 -10.37 -1.44 0.60
N CYS A 84 -9.56 -1.69 -0.43
CA CYS A 84 -8.26 -1.07 -0.64
C CYS A 84 -7.84 -1.13 -2.12
N SER A 85 -7.30 -0.03 -2.64
CA SER A 85 -6.60 0.04 -3.92
C SER A 85 -5.16 0.51 -3.73
N ILE A 86 -4.22 -0.12 -4.45
CA ILE A 86 -2.82 0.28 -4.52
C ILE A 86 -2.56 0.81 -5.92
N ILE A 87 -1.87 1.94 -6.02
CA ILE A 87 -1.73 2.67 -7.27
C ILE A 87 -0.33 3.23 -7.35
N LYS A 88 0.28 3.12 -8.53
CA LYS A 88 1.54 3.79 -8.81
C LYS A 88 1.38 5.29 -8.73
N THR A 89 2.16 5.94 -7.86
CA THR A 89 1.97 7.36 -7.57
C THR A 89 2.30 8.21 -8.80
N PRO A 90 1.33 9.01 -9.32
CA PRO A 90 1.59 9.88 -10.45
C PRO A 90 2.55 11.02 -10.06
N PRO A 91 3.29 11.62 -11.01
CA PRO A 91 4.36 12.57 -10.69
C PRO A 91 3.92 13.77 -9.85
N ASN A 92 2.74 14.33 -10.12
CA ASN A 92 2.17 15.46 -9.38
C ASN A 92 1.88 15.10 -7.92
N LEU A 93 1.25 13.94 -7.67
CA LEU A 93 0.94 13.50 -6.31
C LEU A 93 2.21 13.07 -5.57
N ARG A 94 3.17 12.46 -6.28
CA ARG A 94 4.47 12.07 -5.73
C ARG A 94 5.24 13.29 -5.21
N HIS A 95 5.23 14.38 -5.96
CA HIS A 95 5.86 15.64 -5.55
C HIS A 95 5.31 16.13 -4.21
N VAL A 96 3.98 16.19 -4.07
CA VAL A 96 3.32 16.59 -2.82
C VAL A 96 3.70 15.68 -1.65
N PHE A 97 3.71 14.36 -1.85
CA PHE A 97 4.10 13.42 -0.80
C PHE A 97 5.58 13.52 -0.42
N GLN A 98 6.47 13.70 -1.40
CA GLN A 98 7.91 13.87 -1.15
C GLN A 98 8.18 15.10 -0.29
N GLU A 99 7.56 16.24 -0.61
CA GLU A 99 7.70 17.46 0.20
C GLU A 99 7.26 17.22 1.66
N ILE A 100 6.15 16.49 1.90
CA ILE A 100 5.72 16.14 3.26
C ILE A 100 6.75 15.24 3.95
N CYS A 101 7.25 14.23 3.25
CA CYS A 101 8.24 13.29 3.80
C CYS A 101 9.61 13.94 4.04
N GLU A 102 9.94 15.04 3.37
CA GLU A 102 11.19 15.80 3.54
C GLU A 102 11.15 16.71 4.77
N VAL A 103 10.04 17.44 4.95
CA VAL A 103 9.89 18.35 6.09
C VAL A 103 9.71 17.63 7.43
N ARG A 104 9.25 16.36 7.41
CA ARG A 104 9.01 15.53 8.60
C ARG A 104 8.29 16.32 9.70
N ASP A 105 8.79 16.28 10.93
CA ASP A 105 8.16 16.87 12.12
C ASP A 105 8.41 18.37 12.26
N THR A 106 9.10 19.00 11.32
CA THR A 106 9.46 20.43 11.40
C THR A 106 8.45 21.35 10.72
N ALA A 107 7.49 20.78 9.98
CA ALA A 107 6.51 21.56 9.23
C ALA A 107 5.44 22.20 10.13
N PRO A 108 5.09 23.48 9.89
CA PRO A 108 3.93 24.10 10.51
C PRO A 108 2.64 23.35 10.16
N MET A 109 1.71 23.25 11.12
CA MET A 109 0.48 22.48 10.90
C MET A 109 -0.39 23.00 9.76
N GLY A 110 -0.41 24.31 9.54
CA GLY A 110 -1.11 24.91 8.40
C GLY A 110 -0.57 24.42 7.06
N TYR A 111 0.75 24.24 6.94
CA TYR A 111 1.38 23.72 5.73
C TYR A 111 0.96 22.27 5.46
N LEU A 112 0.98 21.40 6.48
CA LEU A 112 0.54 20.01 6.31
C LEU A 112 -0.95 19.93 5.93
N ARG A 113 -1.80 20.80 6.48
CA ARG A 113 -3.22 20.90 6.07
C ARG A 113 -3.36 21.29 4.59
N LEU A 114 -2.58 22.24 4.10
CA LEU A 114 -2.57 22.60 2.68
C LEU A 114 -2.14 21.42 1.81
N LYS A 115 -1.11 20.66 2.21
CA LYS A 115 -0.66 19.48 1.46
C LYS A 115 -1.66 18.34 1.45
N VAL A 116 -2.41 18.14 2.54
CA VAL A 116 -3.55 17.20 2.56
C VAL A 116 -4.64 17.64 1.58
N LEU A 117 -5.03 18.92 1.58
CA LEU A 117 -6.02 19.45 0.64
C LEU A 117 -5.56 19.34 -0.81
N GLU A 118 -4.30 19.68 -1.10
CA GLU A 118 -3.69 19.51 -2.41
C GLU A 118 -3.75 18.05 -2.87
N SER A 119 -3.39 17.12 -1.98
CA SER A 119 -3.45 15.67 -2.27
C SER A 119 -4.87 15.21 -2.59
N LEU A 120 -5.86 15.61 -1.78
CA LEU A 120 -7.27 15.26 -2.00
C LEU A 120 -7.81 15.85 -3.30
N PHE A 121 -7.44 17.08 -3.63
CA PHE A 121 -7.77 17.70 -4.90
C PHE A 121 -7.15 16.95 -6.07
N LEU A 122 -5.86 16.63 -6.03
CA LEU A 122 -5.20 15.87 -7.09
C LEU A 122 -5.85 14.49 -7.27
N LEU A 123 -6.20 13.79 -6.18
CA LEU A 123 -6.93 12.52 -6.21
C LEU A 123 -8.33 12.65 -6.84
N SER A 124 -9.03 13.77 -6.63
CA SER A 124 -10.33 14.01 -7.25
C SER A 124 -10.21 14.20 -8.76
N GLN A 125 -9.13 14.83 -9.22
CA GLN A 125 -8.83 15.02 -10.64
C GLN A 125 -8.29 13.77 -11.35
N MET A 126 -7.85 12.75 -10.61
CA MET A 126 -7.41 11.49 -11.22
C MET A 126 -8.58 10.85 -11.95
N LEU A 127 -8.45 10.72 -13.27
CA LEU A 127 -9.31 9.85 -14.06
C LEU A 127 -9.02 8.40 -13.69
N PRO A 128 -10.04 7.52 -13.64
CA PRO A 128 -9.83 6.09 -13.61
C PRO A 128 -9.27 5.67 -14.97
N GLN A 129 -7.98 5.94 -15.21
CA GLN A 129 -7.25 5.23 -16.25
C GLN A 129 -7.20 3.78 -15.81
N GLU A 130 -7.35 2.85 -16.75
CA GLU A 130 -7.52 1.39 -16.57
C GLU A 130 -6.41 0.65 -15.78
N ASN A 131 -5.55 1.36 -15.07
CA ASN A 131 -4.40 0.90 -14.31
C ASN A 131 -4.54 1.17 -12.80
N PHE A 132 -5.74 1.05 -12.23
CA PHE A 132 -5.79 0.61 -10.83
C PHE A 132 -5.33 -0.85 -10.85
N GLU A 133 -4.00 -1.06 -10.80
CA GLU A 133 -3.50 -2.38 -10.54
C GLU A 133 -4.05 -2.78 -9.18
N THR A 134 -5.06 -3.62 -9.18
CA THR A 134 -5.51 -4.29 -7.99
C THR A 134 -4.33 -5.15 -7.54
N ALA A 135 -3.45 -4.58 -6.72
CA ALA A 135 -2.19 -5.21 -6.34
C ALA A 135 -2.50 -6.62 -5.86
N ALA A 136 -1.78 -7.60 -6.42
CA ALA A 136 -2.08 -9.02 -6.26
C ALA A 136 -2.42 -9.36 -4.80
N TYR A 137 -3.53 -10.06 -4.61
CA TYR A 137 -4.03 -10.44 -3.30
C TYR A 137 -3.46 -11.79 -2.89
N TYR A 138 -2.97 -11.87 -1.66
CA TYR A 138 -2.43 -13.10 -1.11
C TYR A 138 -3.22 -13.53 0.11
N SER A 139 -3.56 -14.81 0.16
CA SER A 139 -4.18 -15.40 1.34
C SER A 139 -3.18 -15.43 2.50
N ALA A 140 -3.69 -15.36 3.73
CA ALA A 140 -2.90 -15.51 4.94
C ALA A 140 -2.05 -16.80 4.94
N ASN A 141 -2.55 -17.88 4.30
CA ASN A 141 -1.80 -19.13 4.14
C ASN A 141 -0.59 -18.98 3.20
N GLN A 142 -0.76 -18.30 2.06
CA GLN A 142 0.36 -18.01 1.15
C GLN A 142 1.42 -17.16 1.84
N ILE A 143 0.99 -16.12 2.56
CA ILE A 143 1.91 -15.24 3.30
C ILE A 143 2.66 -16.00 4.39
N LYS A 144 1.96 -16.86 5.17
CA LYS A 144 2.60 -17.69 6.19
C LYS A 144 3.68 -18.59 5.59
N LYS A 145 3.41 -19.22 4.45
CA LYS A 145 4.39 -20.05 3.72
C LYS A 145 5.61 -19.24 3.30
N ILE A 146 5.40 -18.06 2.72
CA ILE A 146 6.49 -17.16 2.29
C ILE A 146 7.34 -16.65 3.47
N LYS A 147 6.72 -16.34 4.61
CA LYS A 147 7.45 -15.94 5.83
C LYS A 147 8.37 -17.06 6.33
N VAL A 148 7.87 -18.30 6.37
CA VAL A 148 8.70 -19.47 6.75
C VAL A 148 9.84 -19.67 5.75
N LEU A 149 9.56 -19.59 4.45
CA LEU A 149 10.58 -19.71 3.41
C LEU A 149 11.68 -18.64 3.58
N LYS A 150 11.33 -17.40 3.91
CA LYS A 150 12.32 -16.34 4.14
C LYS A 150 13.27 -16.67 5.30
N CYS A 151 12.74 -17.23 6.38
CA CYS A 151 13.54 -17.69 7.52
C CYS A 151 14.45 -18.87 7.13
N GLU A 152 13.97 -19.80 6.31
CA GLU A 152 14.78 -20.92 5.81
C GLU A 152 15.94 -20.43 4.93
N LEU A 153 15.67 -19.53 3.97
CA LEU A 153 16.70 -18.95 3.10
C LEU A 153 17.80 -18.24 3.91
N ALA A 154 17.42 -17.51 4.97
CA ALA A 154 18.37 -16.85 5.85
C ALA A 154 19.28 -17.84 6.61
N ASN A 155 18.85 -19.09 6.79
CA ASN A 155 19.55 -20.12 7.55
C ASN A 155 20.26 -21.17 6.65
N GLN A 156 20.04 -21.18 5.35
CA GLN A 156 20.58 -22.17 4.40
C GLN A 156 21.35 -21.51 3.25
N LEU A 157 22.54 -20.98 3.55
CA LEU A 157 23.41 -20.28 2.58
C LEU A 157 24.01 -21.21 1.48
N ASP A 158 24.00 -22.53 1.68
CA ASP A 158 24.66 -23.52 0.80
C ASP A 158 23.69 -24.50 0.10
N SER A 159 22.40 -24.18 0.10
CA SER A 159 21.36 -25.03 -0.50
C SER A 159 21.41 -25.02 -2.04
N ARG A 160 21.53 -26.20 -2.66
CA ARG A 160 21.34 -26.41 -4.12
C ARG A 160 19.89 -26.68 -4.50
N GLU A 161 18.95 -26.40 -3.60
CA GLU A 161 17.53 -26.67 -3.85
C GLU A 161 17.00 -25.77 -4.97
N THR A 162 16.31 -26.35 -5.94
CA THR A 162 15.70 -25.56 -7.02
C THR A 162 14.43 -24.87 -6.54
N LEU A 163 14.11 -23.70 -7.10
CA LEU A 163 12.85 -23.01 -6.81
C LEU A 163 11.61 -23.88 -7.09
N LYS A 164 11.71 -24.85 -8.00
CA LYS A 164 10.63 -25.79 -8.28
C LYS A 164 10.42 -26.76 -7.12
N SER A 165 11.48 -27.33 -6.57
CA SER A 165 11.42 -28.18 -5.36
C SER A 165 10.83 -27.43 -4.17
N ILE A 166 11.25 -26.18 -3.97
CA ILE A 166 10.69 -25.30 -2.94
C ILE A 166 9.18 -25.09 -3.18
N ALA A 167 8.78 -24.74 -4.39
CA ALA A 167 7.37 -24.53 -4.73
C ALA A 167 6.51 -25.78 -4.43
N ASP A 168 7.00 -26.96 -4.82
CA ASP A 168 6.32 -28.24 -4.57
C ASP A 168 6.20 -28.55 -3.06
N ARG A 169 7.27 -28.34 -2.28
CA ARG A 169 7.28 -28.53 -0.81
C ARG A 169 6.28 -27.63 -0.09
N TYR A 170 6.13 -26.40 -0.56
CA TYR A 170 5.17 -25.44 -0.03
C TYR A 170 3.77 -25.59 -0.64
N GLY A 171 3.57 -26.52 -1.58
CA GLY A 171 2.29 -26.70 -2.27
C GLY A 171 1.81 -25.43 -2.97
N MET A 172 2.72 -24.73 -3.65
CA MET A 172 2.47 -23.52 -4.43
C MET A 172 2.93 -23.75 -5.87
N SER A 173 2.29 -23.09 -6.85
CA SER A 173 2.88 -23.04 -8.19
C SER A 173 4.16 -22.19 -8.16
N LEU A 174 5.12 -22.50 -9.05
CA LEU A 174 6.37 -21.74 -9.14
C LEU A 174 6.13 -20.25 -9.37
N THR A 175 5.12 -19.91 -10.17
CA THR A 175 4.71 -18.52 -10.41
C THR A 175 4.15 -17.88 -9.15
N ALA A 176 3.19 -18.52 -8.48
CA ALA A 176 2.61 -18.00 -7.24
C ALA A 176 3.66 -17.82 -6.12
N LEU A 177 4.63 -18.73 -6.02
CA LEU A 177 5.74 -18.60 -5.07
C LEU A 177 6.58 -17.35 -5.36
N LYS A 178 6.99 -17.16 -6.62
CA LYS A 178 7.82 -16.01 -7.03
C LYS A 178 7.09 -14.68 -6.85
N ASP A 179 5.84 -14.62 -7.28
CA ASP A 179 5.04 -13.39 -7.25
C ASP A 179 4.71 -13.01 -5.81
N CYS A 180 4.27 -13.97 -4.99
CA CYS A 180 4.00 -13.73 -3.57
C CYS A 180 5.26 -13.30 -2.81
N PHE A 181 6.39 -13.97 -3.05
CA PHE A 181 7.64 -13.58 -2.41
C PHE A 181 8.09 -12.16 -2.81
N LYS A 182 8.03 -11.83 -4.11
CA LYS A 182 8.39 -10.51 -4.61
C LYS A 182 7.45 -9.43 -4.07
N ALA A 183 6.16 -9.71 -3.98
CA ALA A 183 5.19 -8.76 -3.42
C ALA A 183 5.42 -8.52 -1.92
N VAL A 184 5.74 -9.57 -1.16
CA VAL A 184 6.00 -9.46 0.29
C VAL A 184 7.33 -8.77 0.59
N TYR A 185 8.40 -9.04 -0.17
CA TYR A 185 9.76 -8.59 0.17
C TYR A 185 10.37 -7.57 -0.80
N GLY A 186 9.61 -7.11 -1.79
CA GLY A 186 10.04 -6.17 -2.83
C GLY A 186 11.10 -6.71 -3.81
N LYS A 187 11.68 -7.87 -3.54
CA LYS A 187 12.78 -8.47 -4.30
C LYS A 187 12.50 -9.94 -4.63
N PRO A 188 13.01 -10.44 -5.76
CA PRO A 188 12.87 -11.86 -6.10
C PRO A 188 13.65 -12.75 -5.12
N ILE A 189 13.24 -14.01 -5.00
CA ILE A 189 13.82 -15.00 -4.08
C ILE A 189 15.35 -15.09 -4.18
N HIS A 190 15.91 -15.01 -5.40
CA HIS A 190 17.35 -15.11 -5.64
C HIS A 190 18.19 -13.94 -5.12
N ALA A 191 17.56 -12.88 -4.61
CA ALA A 191 18.25 -11.76 -4.00
C ALA A 191 18.55 -11.97 -2.50
N PHE A 192 18.15 -13.12 -1.95
CA PHE A 192 18.32 -13.53 -0.56
C PHE A 192 19.06 -14.86 -0.48
#